data_AF-A0A7X2TIM6-F1
#
_entry.id   AF-A0A7X2TIM6-F1
#
_cell.length_a   1.000
_cell.length_b   1.000
_cell.length_c   1.000
_cell.angle_alpha   90.00
_cell.angle_beta   90.00
_cell.angle_gamma   90.00
#
_symmetry.space_group_name_H-M   'P 1'
#
loop_
_entity.id
_entity.type
_entity.pdbx_description
1 polymer ?
#
loop_
_entity_poly.entity_id
_entity_poly.type
_entity_poly.pdbx_seq_one_letter_code
_entity_poly.pdbx_strand_id
1 'polypeptide(L)'
;MNQVSKISSTAGKPLARRLSLPCDGVGLNFCRNPLCATFGIPPDPFKRQRGAPPAPKGTIRGVVAGKKHEDFFQSQTCGRTSRLKNNRAIAEEHHRLKRLHEFNPAAPSCPDQKCFAHGMEPEKNPGFHRRFGKTAKRDPRWQSRLCAKTFFIGKPARRHKRSDKNR
;
A
#
# COMPACT_ATOMS: atom_id res chain seq x y z
N MET A 1 5.55 17.08 -50.82
CA MET A 1 4.48 17.74 -50.04
C MET A 1 4.15 16.85 -48.87
N ASN A 2 4.64 17.14 -47.67
CA ASN A 2 4.19 16.47 -46.45
C ASN A 2 4.06 17.55 -45.36
N GLN A 3 2.87 18.14 -45.28
CA GLN A 3 2.51 19.02 -44.18
C GLN A 3 2.25 18.14 -42.95
N VAL A 4 3.16 18.17 -42.00
CA VAL A 4 2.90 17.63 -40.66
C VAL A 4 2.02 18.66 -39.96
N SER A 5 0.73 18.36 -39.88
CA SER A 5 -0.27 19.16 -39.17
C SER A 5 0.15 19.31 -37.70
N LYS A 6 0.50 20.53 -37.29
CA LYS A 6 0.65 20.89 -35.89
C LYS A 6 -0.74 20.81 -35.25
N ILE A 7 -1.02 19.74 -34.50
CA ILE A 7 -2.18 19.67 -33.63
C ILE A 7 -1.95 20.75 -32.55
N SER A 8 -2.58 21.90 -32.72
CA SER A 8 -2.62 22.93 -31.68
C SER A 8 -3.46 22.40 -30.54
N SER A 9 -2.83 21.87 -29.51
CA SER A 9 -3.52 21.59 -28.25
C SER A 9 -3.81 22.92 -27.56
N THR A 10 -4.89 23.58 -27.97
CA THR A 10 -5.55 24.68 -27.24
C THR A 10 -6.27 24.11 -26.01
N ALA A 11 -5.63 23.16 -25.30
CA ALA A 11 -6.13 22.63 -24.06
C ALA A 11 -5.75 23.64 -22.96
N GLY A 12 -6.74 24.38 -22.45
CA GLY A 12 -6.56 25.23 -21.28
C GLY A 12 -5.86 24.46 -20.16
N LYS A 13 -5.01 25.14 -19.39
CA LYS A 13 -4.19 24.53 -18.34
C LYS A 13 -5.06 23.67 -17.41
N PRO A 14 -4.72 22.38 -17.20
CA PRO A 14 -5.55 21.49 -16.39
C PRO A 14 -5.66 22.01 -14.95
N LEU A 15 -6.85 21.89 -14.35
CA LEU A 15 -7.10 22.33 -12.98
C LEU A 15 -6.21 21.55 -12.01
N ALA A 16 -5.55 22.27 -11.11
CA ALA A 16 -4.75 21.66 -10.06
C ALA A 16 -5.64 20.85 -9.11
N ARG A 17 -5.23 19.64 -8.74
CA ARG A 17 -5.97 18.82 -7.77
C ARG A 17 -5.76 19.32 -6.34
N ARG A 18 -6.81 19.22 -5.52
CA ARG A 18 -6.74 19.36 -4.05
C ARG A 18 -6.89 18.02 -3.33
N LEU A 19 -7.44 17.01 -3.98
CA LEU A 19 -7.57 15.65 -3.45
C LEU A 19 -6.68 14.70 -4.22
N SER A 20 -6.08 13.73 -3.51
CA SER A 20 -5.32 12.66 -4.15
C SER A 20 -6.18 11.90 -5.16
N LEU A 21 -5.54 11.35 -6.19
CA LEU A 21 -6.22 10.51 -7.17
C LEU A 21 -6.71 9.23 -6.49
N PRO A 22 -7.90 8.71 -6.85
CA PRO A 22 -8.25 7.33 -6.52
C PRO A 22 -7.18 6.37 -7.04
N CYS A 23 -6.87 5.31 -6.29
CA CYS A 23 -5.84 4.33 -6.63
C CYS A 23 -6.31 2.95 -6.18
N ASP A 24 -6.31 1.94 -7.05
CA ASP A 24 -6.72 0.56 -6.75
C ASP A 24 -8.07 0.46 -6.01
N GLY A 25 -9.07 1.23 -6.46
CA GLY A 25 -10.40 1.29 -5.82
C GLY A 25 -10.45 2.08 -4.51
N VAL A 26 -9.32 2.59 -4.01
CA VAL A 26 -9.23 3.42 -2.80
C VAL A 26 -9.49 4.88 -3.13
N GLY A 27 -10.56 5.44 -2.57
CA GLY A 27 -10.87 6.86 -2.66
C GLY A 27 -11.44 7.38 -1.34
N LEU A 28 -10.59 7.73 -0.38
CA LEU A 28 -11.00 7.95 1.03
C LEU A 28 -11.28 9.41 1.42
N ASN A 29 -11.06 10.34 0.49
CA ASN A 29 -11.16 11.77 0.74
C ASN A 29 -12.58 12.31 0.51
N PHE A 30 -13.54 11.78 1.26
CA PHE A 30 -14.95 12.20 1.27
C PHE A 30 -15.42 12.48 2.72
N CYS A 31 -16.70 12.84 2.90
CA CYS A 31 -17.26 13.01 4.23
C CYS A 31 -17.33 11.67 4.97
N ARG A 32 -16.54 11.51 6.04
CA ARG A 32 -16.48 10.27 6.84
C ARG A 32 -17.47 10.23 8.02
N ASN A 33 -18.42 11.14 8.06
CA ASN A 33 -19.49 11.12 9.05
C ASN A 33 -20.62 10.19 8.55
N PRO A 34 -20.87 9.03 9.17
CA PRO A 34 -21.92 8.10 8.72
C PRO A 34 -23.33 8.69 8.77
N LEU A 35 -23.56 9.73 9.59
CA LEU A 35 -24.85 10.42 9.70
C LEU A 35 -25.03 11.56 8.68
N CYS A 36 -24.04 11.80 7.81
CA CYS A 36 -24.11 12.87 6.83
C CYS A 36 -24.74 12.36 5.54
N ALA A 37 -25.62 13.16 4.93
CA ALA A 37 -26.19 12.86 3.61
C ALA A 37 -25.13 12.75 2.49
N THR A 38 -23.92 13.22 2.73
CA THR A 38 -22.78 13.16 1.79
C THR A 38 -21.75 12.09 2.14
N PHE A 39 -22.08 11.19 3.06
CA PHE A 39 -21.22 10.07 3.43
C PHE A 39 -20.92 9.19 2.22
N GLY A 40 -19.63 8.87 2.02
CA GLY A 40 -19.19 8.00 0.92
C GLY A 40 -19.24 8.64 -0.48
N ILE A 41 -19.79 9.85 -0.64
CA ILE A 41 -19.87 10.50 -1.95
C ILE A 41 -18.60 11.33 -2.22
N PRO A 42 -17.87 11.08 -3.32
CA PRO A 42 -16.67 11.83 -3.66
C PRO A 42 -16.96 13.31 -3.95
N PRO A 43 -16.30 14.26 -3.27
CA PRO A 43 -16.45 15.68 -3.55
C PRO A 43 -15.60 16.11 -4.75
N ASP A 44 -15.80 17.35 -5.22
CA ASP A 44 -14.98 17.95 -6.28
C ASP A 44 -13.48 17.86 -5.94
N PRO A 45 -12.66 17.20 -6.77
CA PRO A 45 -11.26 16.95 -6.42
C PRO A 45 -10.31 18.08 -6.84
N PHE A 46 -10.82 19.12 -7.51
CA PHE A 46 -9.99 20.17 -8.11
C PHE A 46 -10.01 21.49 -7.31
N LYS A 47 -8.91 22.24 -7.35
CA LYS A 47 -8.88 23.65 -6.94
C LYS A 47 -9.53 24.48 -8.04
N ARG A 48 -10.60 25.20 -7.72
CA ARG A 48 -11.27 26.12 -8.64
C ARG A 48 -10.96 27.53 -8.21
N GLN A 49 -10.01 28.17 -8.89
CA GLN A 49 -9.70 29.57 -8.70
C GLN A 49 -10.78 30.45 -9.34
N ARG A 50 -10.80 31.74 -9.01
CA ARG A 50 -11.71 32.71 -9.63
C ARG A 50 -11.52 32.67 -11.15
N GLY A 51 -12.61 32.54 -11.90
CA GLY A 51 -12.60 32.42 -13.37
C GLY A 51 -12.45 30.99 -13.90
N ALA A 52 -12.21 29.98 -13.06
CA ALA A 52 -12.24 28.59 -13.48
C ALA A 52 -13.68 28.13 -13.80
N PRO A 53 -13.86 27.16 -14.72
CA PRO A 53 -15.18 26.58 -14.99
C PRO A 53 -15.84 26.06 -13.69
N PRO A 54 -17.16 26.24 -13.54
CA PRO A 54 -17.88 25.74 -12.36
C PRO A 54 -17.79 24.21 -12.26
N ALA A 55 -17.91 23.69 -11.04
CA ALA A 55 -18.05 22.25 -10.84
C ALA A 55 -19.31 21.73 -11.55
N PRO A 56 -19.30 20.50 -12.08
CA PRO A 56 -20.50 19.88 -12.65
C PRO A 56 -21.67 19.95 -11.67
N LYS A 57 -22.89 20.09 -12.20
CA LYS A 57 -24.11 20.14 -11.38
C LYS A 57 -24.20 18.90 -10.49
N GLY A 58 -24.60 19.09 -9.23
CA GLY A 58 -24.69 18.02 -8.23
C GLY A 58 -23.36 17.62 -7.58
N THR A 59 -22.22 18.17 -8.01
CA THR A 59 -20.93 17.86 -7.38
C THR A 59 -20.84 18.46 -5.99
N ILE A 60 -20.57 17.62 -5.00
CA ILE A 60 -20.42 18.04 -3.60
C ILE A 60 -19.17 18.89 -3.45
N ARG A 61 -19.31 20.02 -2.77
CA ARG A 61 -18.21 20.92 -2.46
C ARG A 61 -17.78 20.74 -1.01
N GLY A 62 -16.53 21.07 -0.76
CA GLY A 62 -15.93 21.07 0.56
C GLY A 62 -14.67 21.90 0.56
N VAL A 63 -14.24 22.26 1.76
CA VAL A 63 -13.03 23.08 1.95
C VAL A 63 -11.87 22.15 2.22
N VAL A 64 -10.78 22.34 1.49
CA VAL A 64 -9.49 21.75 1.84
C VAL A 64 -8.61 22.87 2.37
N ALA A 65 -8.23 22.77 3.64
CA ALA A 65 -7.39 23.74 4.32
C ALA A 65 -6.34 23.01 5.18
N GLY A 66 -5.28 23.72 5.54
CA GLY A 66 -4.13 23.18 6.27
C GLY A 66 -2.81 23.39 5.53
N LYS A 67 -1.72 22.97 6.18
CA LYS A 67 -0.37 23.01 5.62
C LYS A 67 0.20 21.59 5.57
N LYS A 68 0.70 21.18 4.40
CA LYS A 68 1.45 19.92 4.18
C LYS A 68 0.74 18.69 4.75
N HIS A 69 1.10 18.30 5.98
CA HIS A 69 0.61 17.10 6.66
C HIS A 69 -0.60 17.36 7.54
N GLU A 70 -1.03 18.62 7.63
CA GLU A 70 -2.17 19.06 8.42
C GLU A 70 -3.45 19.25 7.63
N ASP A 71 -3.39 18.94 6.34
CA ASP A 71 -4.50 19.17 5.43
C ASP A 71 -5.73 18.34 5.83
N PHE A 72 -6.87 19.01 5.89
CA PHE A 72 -8.16 18.42 6.20
C PHE A 72 -9.20 18.82 5.16
N PHE A 73 -10.15 17.92 4.95
CA PHE A 73 -11.36 18.16 4.19
C PHE A 73 -12.51 18.45 5.15
N GLN A 74 -13.20 19.56 4.95
CA GLN A 74 -14.42 19.94 5.65
C GLN A 74 -15.63 19.78 4.73
N SER A 75 -16.62 19.01 5.17
CA SER A 75 -17.90 18.87 4.45
C SER A 75 -18.75 20.12 4.63
N GLN A 76 -19.35 20.62 3.54
CA GLN A 76 -20.29 21.73 3.60
C GLN A 76 -21.66 21.34 4.15
N THR A 77 -22.00 20.05 4.16
CA THR A 77 -23.33 19.58 4.60
C THR A 77 -23.41 19.41 6.10
N CYS A 78 -22.41 18.78 6.73
CA CYS A 78 -22.42 18.52 8.17
C CYS A 78 -21.31 19.25 8.95
N GLY A 79 -20.48 20.07 8.28
CA GLY A 79 -19.41 20.86 8.90
C GLY A 79 -18.22 20.07 9.45
N ARG A 80 -18.31 18.74 9.60
CA ARG A 80 -17.24 17.90 10.15
C ARG A 80 -16.00 17.90 9.26
N THR A 81 -14.84 17.92 9.90
CA THR A 81 -13.52 17.87 9.27
C THR A 81 -12.97 16.45 9.29
N SER A 82 -12.12 16.14 8.32
CA SER A 82 -11.47 14.84 8.23
C SER A 82 -10.11 14.98 7.56
N ARG A 83 -9.06 14.38 8.13
CA ARG A 83 -7.69 14.49 7.61
C ARG A 83 -7.54 13.90 6.21
N LEU A 84 -6.94 14.63 5.29
CA LEU A 84 -6.66 14.12 3.96
C LEU A 84 -5.67 12.97 4.01
N LYS A 85 -5.90 12.00 3.13
CA LYS A 85 -5.07 10.82 2.97
C LYS A 85 -4.53 10.72 1.56
N ASN A 86 -3.34 10.15 1.44
CA ASN A 86 -2.79 9.75 0.15
C ASN A 86 -3.34 8.37 -0.20
N ASN A 87 -4.27 8.30 -1.16
CA ASN A 87 -4.91 7.04 -1.55
C ASN A 87 -3.89 6.01 -2.07
N ARG A 88 -2.86 6.45 -2.78
CA ARG A 88 -1.80 5.55 -3.29
C ARG A 88 -1.03 4.90 -2.14
N ALA A 89 -0.61 5.70 -1.15
CA ALA A 89 0.10 5.17 0.02
C ALA A 89 -0.76 4.18 0.82
N ILE A 90 -2.08 4.42 0.89
CA ILE A 90 -3.00 3.49 1.56
C ILE A 90 -3.17 2.19 0.76
N ALA A 91 -3.30 2.27 -0.57
CA ALA A 91 -3.36 1.09 -1.42
C ALA A 91 -2.08 0.24 -1.31
N GLU A 92 -0.92 0.89 -1.36
CA GLU A 92 0.39 0.23 -1.19
C GLU A 92 0.50 -0.47 0.19
N GLU A 93 0.07 0.20 1.25
CA GLU A 93 0.12 -0.36 2.61
C GLU A 93 -0.90 -1.51 2.79
N HIS A 94 -2.10 -1.37 2.25
CA HIS A 94 -3.09 -2.45 2.22
C HIS A 94 -2.52 -3.68 1.51
N HIS A 95 -1.87 -3.51 0.36
CA HIS A 95 -1.21 -4.61 -0.34
C HIS A 95 -0.06 -5.21 0.47
N ARG A 96 0.73 -4.40 1.18
CA ARG A 96 1.79 -4.88 2.06
C ARG A 96 1.23 -5.74 3.18
N LEU A 97 0.18 -5.28 3.87
CA LEU A 97 -0.46 -6.00 4.97
C LEU A 97 -1.14 -7.29 4.49
N LYS A 98 -1.84 -7.25 3.35
CA LYS A 98 -2.44 -8.45 2.74
C LYS A 98 -1.37 -9.50 2.43
N ARG A 99 -0.25 -9.10 1.82
CA ARG A 99 0.88 -10.00 1.58
C ARG A 99 1.44 -10.58 2.88
N LEU A 100 1.58 -9.80 3.94
CA LEU A 100 2.07 -10.30 5.24
C LEU A 100 1.09 -11.26 5.93
N HIS A 101 -0.20 -11.13 5.66
CA HIS A 101 -1.21 -12.05 6.15
C HIS A 101 -1.16 -13.41 5.42
N GLU A 102 -0.98 -13.38 4.10
CA GLU A 102 -0.91 -14.58 3.26
C GLU A 102 0.46 -15.28 3.34
N PHE A 103 1.54 -14.50 3.43
CA PHE A 103 2.92 -14.94 3.44
C PHE A 103 3.65 -14.35 4.64
N ASN A 104 4.10 -15.20 5.54
CA ASN A 104 4.97 -14.77 6.63
C ASN A 104 6.43 -14.74 6.12
N PRO A 105 7.05 -13.57 5.90
CA PRO A 105 8.44 -13.47 5.42
C PRO A 105 9.46 -14.00 6.43
N ALA A 106 9.09 -14.09 7.70
CA ALA A 106 9.91 -14.68 8.74
C ALA A 106 9.71 -16.21 8.85
N ALA A 107 8.73 -16.79 8.15
CA ALA A 107 8.55 -18.23 8.16
C ALA A 107 9.77 -18.88 7.49
N PRO A 108 10.40 -19.86 8.17
CA PRO A 108 11.53 -20.55 7.60
C PRO A 108 11.08 -21.33 6.37
N SER A 109 11.72 -21.10 5.23
CA SER A 109 11.40 -21.76 3.96
C SER A 109 12.68 -21.90 3.13
N CYS A 110 12.54 -22.44 1.92
CA CYS A 110 13.67 -22.53 1.00
C CYS A 110 14.33 -21.16 0.78
N PRO A 111 15.67 -21.01 0.89
CA PRO A 111 16.34 -19.72 0.78
C PRO A 111 16.41 -19.18 -0.67
N ASP A 112 16.03 -19.98 -1.66
CA ASP A 112 16.07 -19.60 -3.06
C ASP A 112 14.77 -18.96 -3.50
N GLN A 113 14.81 -17.66 -3.81
CA GLN A 113 13.66 -16.88 -4.26
C GLN A 113 13.03 -17.41 -5.57
N LYS A 114 13.79 -18.15 -6.38
CA LYS A 114 13.29 -18.76 -7.62
C LYS A 114 12.69 -20.14 -7.42
N CYS A 115 12.84 -20.73 -6.23
CA CYS A 115 12.29 -22.05 -5.93
C CYS A 115 10.80 -21.94 -5.59
N PHE A 116 9.98 -22.84 -6.12
CA PHE A 116 8.54 -22.88 -5.80
C PHE A 116 8.27 -23.11 -4.30
N ALA A 117 9.16 -23.79 -3.59
CA ALA A 117 9.07 -23.98 -2.14
C ALA A 117 9.49 -22.74 -1.32
N HIS A 118 9.89 -21.64 -1.95
CA HIS A 118 10.17 -20.38 -1.25
C HIS A 118 8.87 -19.82 -0.64
N GLY A 119 8.93 -19.43 0.63
CA GLY A 119 7.73 -18.99 1.36
C GLY A 119 6.88 -20.08 1.97
N MET A 120 7.11 -21.33 1.60
CA MET A 120 6.33 -22.46 2.09
C MET A 120 7.01 -23.02 3.34
N GLU A 121 6.36 -22.89 4.48
CA GLU A 121 6.89 -23.41 5.74
C GLU A 121 6.90 -24.95 5.74
N PRO A 122 7.98 -25.61 6.21
CA PRO A 122 8.09 -27.06 6.24
C PRO A 122 6.98 -27.78 6.99
N GLU A 123 6.50 -27.20 8.08
CA GLU A 123 5.47 -27.83 8.94
C GLU A 123 4.11 -27.85 8.26
N LYS A 124 3.76 -26.77 7.55
CA LYS A 124 2.51 -26.67 6.78
C LYS A 124 2.60 -27.36 5.42
N ASN A 125 3.81 -27.51 4.88
CA ASN A 125 4.05 -28.04 3.54
C ASN A 125 5.13 -29.15 3.56
N PRO A 126 4.86 -30.30 4.20
CA PRO A 126 5.84 -31.38 4.33
C PRO A 126 6.20 -32.03 2.99
N GLY A 127 5.32 -31.93 1.98
CA GLY A 127 5.56 -32.48 0.64
C GLY A 127 6.74 -31.84 -0.10
N PHE A 128 7.08 -30.58 0.22
CA PHE A 128 8.18 -29.85 -0.44
C PHE A 128 9.50 -29.88 0.34
N HIS A 129 9.48 -30.43 1.56
CA HIS A 129 10.61 -30.37 2.48
C HIS A 129 10.95 -31.74 3.05
N ARG A 130 12.20 -31.92 3.48
CA ARG A 130 12.61 -33.08 4.27
C ARG A 130 13.59 -32.65 5.36
N ARG A 131 13.60 -33.37 6.48
CA ARG A 131 14.64 -33.20 7.49
C ARG A 131 15.97 -33.69 6.92
N PHE A 132 17.03 -32.92 7.15
CA PHE A 132 18.39 -33.18 6.66
C PHE A 132 19.39 -33.03 7.81
N GLY A 133 19.16 -33.82 8.86
CA GLY A 133 19.98 -33.81 10.07
C GLY A 133 19.78 -32.57 10.95
N LYS A 134 20.82 -32.28 11.75
CA LYS A 134 20.86 -31.16 12.70
C LYS A 134 22.14 -30.37 12.51
N THR A 135 22.12 -29.08 12.87
CA THR A 135 23.34 -28.27 12.95
C THR A 135 24.18 -28.66 14.18
N ALA A 136 25.43 -28.19 14.27
CA ALA A 136 26.27 -28.40 15.45
C ALA A 136 25.61 -27.93 16.76
N LYS A 137 24.75 -26.92 16.68
CA LYS A 137 23.96 -26.36 17.80
C LYS A 137 22.62 -27.07 18.00
N ARG A 138 22.46 -28.26 17.41
CA ARG A 138 21.28 -29.14 17.47
C ARG A 138 19.99 -28.56 16.87
N ASP A 139 20.07 -27.50 16.07
CA ASP A 139 18.89 -26.97 15.36
C ASP A 139 18.52 -27.88 14.18
N PRO A 140 17.22 -28.14 13.93
CA PRO A 140 16.81 -28.96 12.80
C PRO A 140 17.19 -28.31 11.48
N ARG A 141 17.90 -29.06 10.64
CA ARG A 141 18.22 -28.66 9.27
C ARG A 141 17.18 -29.27 8.34
N TRP A 142 16.66 -28.45 7.44
CA TRP A 142 15.69 -28.81 6.43
C TRP A 142 16.32 -28.69 5.05
N GLN A 143 15.82 -29.49 4.12
CA GLN A 143 16.20 -29.44 2.71
C GLN A 143 14.95 -29.37 1.85
N SER A 144 14.96 -28.49 0.86
CA SER A 144 13.92 -28.50 -0.18
C SER A 144 14.06 -29.75 -1.04
N ARG A 145 12.94 -30.42 -1.33
CA ARG A 145 12.89 -31.55 -2.27
C ARG A 145 12.98 -31.12 -3.73
N LEU A 146 12.78 -29.84 -4.03
CA LEU A 146 12.78 -29.32 -5.41
C LEU A 146 14.16 -28.86 -5.86
N CYS A 147 14.84 -28.04 -5.06
CA CYS A 147 16.13 -27.44 -5.44
C CYS A 147 17.31 -27.95 -4.58
N ALA A 148 17.08 -28.91 -3.68
CA ALA A 148 18.06 -29.50 -2.76
C ALA A 148 18.79 -28.52 -1.82
N LYS A 149 18.44 -27.23 -1.81
CA LYS A 149 19.02 -26.23 -0.90
C LYS A 149 18.56 -26.48 0.52
N THR A 150 19.49 -26.31 1.46
CA THR A 150 19.26 -26.51 2.88
C THR A 150 19.12 -25.21 3.63
N PHE A 151 18.28 -25.21 4.67
CA PHE A 151 18.14 -24.14 5.64
C PHE A 151 17.93 -24.72 7.03
N PHE A 152 17.93 -23.91 8.08
CA PHE A 152 17.72 -24.38 9.44
C PHE A 152 16.74 -23.47 10.17
N ILE A 153 15.97 -24.06 11.07
CA ILE A 153 15.05 -23.33 11.95
C ILE A 153 15.73 -23.23 13.31
N GLY A 154 16.36 -22.08 13.58
CA GLY A 154 17.02 -21.80 14.87
C GLY A 154 16.27 -20.71 15.64
N LYS A 155 16.45 -20.65 16.95
CA LYS A 155 15.88 -19.57 17.78
C LYS A 155 16.46 -18.21 17.36
N PRO A 156 15.63 -17.19 17.01
CA PRO A 156 16.12 -15.87 16.56
C PRO A 156 17.07 -15.21 17.56
N ALA A 157 16.76 -15.32 18.86
CA ALA A 157 17.56 -14.76 19.95
C ALA A 157 18.99 -15.32 20.04
N ARG A 158 19.31 -16.46 19.40
CA ARG A 158 20.68 -17.01 19.39
C ARG A 158 21.64 -16.23 18.48
N ARG A 159 21.11 -15.44 17.53
CA ARG A 159 21.91 -14.57 16.65
C ARG A 159 22.08 -13.16 17.22
N HIS A 160 21.30 -12.80 18.22
CA HIS A 160 21.47 -11.54 18.92
C HIS A 160 22.74 -11.67 19.77
N LYS A 161 23.66 -10.71 19.67
CA LYS A 161 24.65 -10.53 20.72
C LYS A 161 23.93 -10.05 21.98
N ARG A 162 24.66 -9.88 23.10
CA ARG A 162 24.08 -9.11 24.22
C ARG A 162 23.60 -7.75 23.70
N SER A 163 22.54 -7.21 24.28
CA SER A 163 21.92 -5.95 23.85
C SER A 163 22.92 -4.79 23.77
N ASP A 164 23.96 -4.80 24.60
CA ASP A 164 25.10 -3.85 24.61
C ASP A 164 26.12 -4.05 23.48
N LYS A 165 26.02 -5.13 22.69
CA LYS A 165 27.02 -5.53 21.68
C LYS A 165 26.48 -5.61 20.26
N ASN A 166 25.19 -5.34 20.04
CA ASN A 166 24.64 -5.17 18.69
C ASN A 166 24.94 -3.73 18.21
N ARG A 167 26.15 -3.52 17.70
CA ARG A 167 26.50 -2.33 16.91
C ARG A 167 26.06 -2.52 15.46
#